data_AF-A0A089KG62-F1
#
_entry.id   AF-A0A089KG62-F1
#
_cell.length_a   1.000
_cell.length_b   1.000
_cell.length_c   1.000
_cell.angle_alpha   90.00
_cell.angle_beta   90.00
_cell.angle_gamma   90.00
#
_symmetry.space_group_name_H-M   'P 1'
#
loop_
_entity.id
_entity.type
_entity.pdbx_description
1 polymer ?
#
loop_
_entity_poly.entity_id
_entity_poly.type
_entity_poly.pdbx_seq_one_letter_code
_entity_poly.pdbx_strand_id
1 'polypeptide(L)'
;MALQKMPILLLLTSKGLFRLKRKTRRLLIRKYTVIFILSSLSLAYLFLLDWLFGYGIGNIGYVLNYLLYTASEKLAAAVMLLALIVPDIIYWIRGSQPGRGSEK
;
A
#
# COMPACT_ATOMS: atom_id res chain seq x y z
N MET A 1 -32.18 -37.78 10.94
CA MET A 1 -32.03 -37.40 9.52
C MET A 1 -31.38 -36.01 9.43
N ALA A 2 -30.06 -35.91 9.66
CA ALA A 2 -29.34 -34.62 9.83
C ALA A 2 -28.19 -34.40 8.81
N LEU A 3 -28.01 -35.31 7.85
CA LEU A 3 -26.83 -35.30 6.96
C LEU A 3 -26.96 -34.46 5.68
N GLN A 4 -28.15 -33.95 5.32
CA GLN A 4 -28.36 -33.32 4.01
C GLN A 4 -28.10 -31.79 3.98
N LYS A 5 -27.85 -31.15 5.14
CA LYS A 5 -27.63 -29.68 5.22
C LYS A 5 -26.16 -29.23 5.12
N MET A 6 -25.20 -30.16 5.20
CA MET A 6 -23.76 -29.85 5.16
C MET A 6 -23.23 -29.23 3.85
N PRO A 7 -23.65 -29.66 2.63
CA PRO A 7 -23.04 -29.13 1.40
C PRO A 7 -23.38 -27.67 1.14
N ILE A 8 -24.57 -27.21 1.57
CA ILE A 8 -25.04 -25.83 1.35
C ILE A 8 -24.30 -24.85 2.28
N LEU A 9 -24.00 -25.26 3.51
CA LEU A 9 -23.26 -24.44 4.48
C LEU A 9 -21.79 -24.24 4.05
N LEU A 10 -21.15 -25.28 3.51
CA LEU A 10 -19.81 -25.22 2.92
C LEU A 10 -19.75 -24.35 1.65
N LEU A 11 -20.81 -24.37 0.84
CA LEU A 11 -20.89 -23.54 -0.35
C LEU A 11 -21.13 -22.05 -0.04
N LEU A 12 -21.91 -21.76 1.00
CA LEU A 12 -22.15 -20.39 1.47
C LEU A 12 -20.90 -19.78 2.12
N THR A 13 -20.17 -20.57 2.91
CA THR A 13 -18.92 -20.13 3.55
C THR A 13 -17.81 -19.90 2.52
N SER A 14 -17.66 -20.74 1.50
CA SER A 14 -16.65 -20.55 0.45
C SER A 14 -16.93 -19.29 -0.41
N LYS A 15 -18.20 -19.03 -0.76
CA LYS A 15 -18.60 -17.81 -1.50
C LYS A 15 -18.42 -16.54 -0.66
N GLY A 16 -18.68 -16.61 0.64
CA GLY A 16 -18.46 -15.50 1.58
C GLY A 16 -16.98 -15.14 1.72
N LEU A 17 -16.12 -16.14 1.89
CA LEU A 17 -14.66 -15.99 1.92
C LEU A 17 -14.12 -15.34 0.63
N PHE A 18 -14.61 -15.77 -0.53
CA PHE A 18 -14.19 -15.20 -1.80
C PHE A 18 -14.57 -13.71 -1.93
N ARG A 19 -15.77 -13.31 -1.50
CA ARG A 19 -16.18 -11.90 -1.49
C ARG A 19 -15.33 -11.05 -0.54
N LEU A 20 -15.01 -11.57 0.65
CA LEU A 20 -14.15 -10.87 1.61
C LEU A 20 -12.76 -10.63 1.03
N LYS A 21 -12.13 -11.65 0.45
CA LYS A 21 -10.84 -11.53 -0.25
C LYS A 21 -10.87 -10.45 -1.33
N ARG A 22 -11.94 -10.39 -2.12
CA ARG A 22 -12.10 -9.38 -3.18
C ARG A 22 -12.23 -7.97 -2.63
N LYS A 23 -12.96 -7.78 -1.52
CA LYS A 23 -13.12 -6.48 -0.86
C LYS A 23 -11.79 -5.97 -0.31
N THR A 24 -11.05 -6.81 0.42
CA THR A 24 -9.71 -6.48 0.96
C THR A 24 -8.74 -6.10 -0.15
N ARG A 25 -8.71 -6.87 -1.24
CA ARG A 25 -7.87 -6.56 -2.40
C ARG A 25 -8.23 -5.23 -3.06
N ARG A 26 -9.52 -4.95 -3.25
CA ARG A 26 -9.95 -3.66 -3.82
C ARG A 26 -9.54 -2.48 -2.94
N LEU A 27 -9.62 -2.62 -1.61
CA LEU A 27 -9.19 -1.58 -0.67
C LEU A 27 -7.68 -1.32 -0.73
N LEU A 28 -6.87 -2.39 -0.76
CA LEU A 28 -5.41 -2.28 -0.90
C LEU A 28 -5.01 -1.63 -2.22
N ILE A 29 -5.60 -2.04 -3.35
CA ILE A 29 -5.36 -1.38 -4.65
C ILE A 29 -5.67 0.11 -4.54
N ARG A 30 -6.86 0.47 -4.04
CA ARG A 30 -7.25 1.88 -3.93
C ARG A 30 -6.29 2.69 -3.06
N LYS A 31 -5.83 2.12 -1.94
CA LYS A 31 -4.81 2.73 -1.07
C LYS A 31 -3.54 3.04 -1.86
N TYR A 32 -2.97 2.05 -2.54
CA TYR A 32 -1.72 2.23 -3.28
C TYR A 32 -1.87 3.10 -4.52
N THR A 33 -3.02 3.07 -5.19
CA THR A 33 -3.32 4.00 -6.30
C THR A 33 -3.32 5.45 -5.81
N VAL A 34 -3.95 5.75 -4.68
CA VAL A 34 -3.94 7.11 -4.10
C VAL A 34 -2.53 7.52 -3.69
N ILE A 35 -1.76 6.63 -3.04
CA ILE A 35 -0.36 6.90 -2.69
C ILE A 35 0.47 7.20 -3.94
N PHE A 36 0.31 6.40 -5.00
CA PHE A 36 1.04 6.59 -6.25
C PHE A 36 0.71 7.93 -6.93
N ILE A 37 -0.58 8.29 -7.02
CA ILE A 37 -1.02 9.56 -7.60
C ILE A 37 -0.47 10.73 -6.79
N LEU A 38 -0.61 10.70 -5.46
CA LEU A 38 -0.13 11.79 -4.60
C LEU A 38 1.40 11.92 -4.67
N SER A 39 2.13 10.80 -4.61
CA SER A 39 3.60 10.83 -4.72
C SER A 39 4.06 11.36 -6.08
N SER A 40 3.37 10.99 -7.16
CA SER A 40 3.68 11.49 -8.51
C SER A 40 3.39 12.98 -8.64
N LEU A 41 2.27 13.47 -8.08
CA LEU A 41 1.95 14.90 -8.06
C LEU A 41 2.97 15.68 -7.23
N SER A 42 3.39 15.16 -6.07
CA SER A 42 4.43 15.78 -5.26
C SER A 42 5.76 15.87 -5.99
N LEU A 43 6.19 14.80 -6.68
CA LEU A 43 7.40 14.82 -7.50
C LEU A 43 7.28 15.81 -8.66
N ALA A 44 6.16 15.79 -9.39
CA ALA A 44 5.91 16.71 -10.49
C ALA A 44 5.94 18.17 -10.01
N TYR A 45 5.40 18.45 -8.82
CA TYR A 45 5.45 19.77 -8.21
C TYR A 45 6.90 20.22 -7.92
N LEU A 46 7.74 19.32 -7.38
CA LEU A 46 9.16 19.62 -7.16
C LEU A 46 9.89 19.91 -8.47
N PHE A 47 9.68 19.10 -9.51
CA PHE A 47 10.25 19.35 -10.84
C PHE A 47 9.76 20.67 -11.45
N LEU A 48 8.49 21.02 -11.23
CA LEU A 48 7.92 22.29 -11.71
C LEU A 48 8.59 23.48 -11.02
N LEU A 49 8.83 23.41 -9.71
CA LEU A 49 9.55 24.45 -8.98
C LEU A 49 11.00 24.56 -9.45
N ASP A 50 11.70 23.42 -9.61
CA ASP A 50 13.07 23.40 -10.11
C ASP A 50 13.18 24.02 -11.51
N TRP A 51 12.17 23.80 -12.35
CA TRP A 51 12.10 24.42 -13.67
C TRP A 51 11.77 25.92 -13.59
N LEU A 52 10.78 26.32 -12.79
CA LEU A 52 10.33 27.71 -12.65
C LEU A 52 11.44 28.64 -12.13
N PHE A 53 12.25 28.14 -11.20
CA PHE A 53 13.35 28.90 -10.60
C PHE A 53 14.71 28.66 -11.28
N GLY A 54 14.77 27.82 -12.31
CA GLY A 54 16.00 27.59 -13.09
C GLY A 54 17.06 26.74 -12.40
N TYR A 55 16.70 25.94 -11.39
CA TYR A 55 17.62 25.05 -10.66
C TYR A 55 18.05 23.82 -11.48
N GLY A 56 17.33 23.49 -12.55
CA GLY A 56 17.65 22.39 -13.45
C GLY A 56 17.31 20.99 -12.91
N ILE A 57 17.31 19.98 -13.79
CA ILE A 57 16.84 18.61 -13.52
C ILE A 57 17.71 17.88 -12.46
N GLY A 58 18.97 18.31 -12.27
CA GLY A 58 19.89 17.72 -11.31
C GLY A 58 19.62 18.08 -9.84
N ASN A 59 18.80 19.11 -9.57
CA ASN A 59 18.59 19.64 -8.23
C ASN A 59 17.85 18.65 -7.32
N ILE A 60 16.89 17.88 -7.83
CA ILE A 60 16.23 16.83 -7.04
C ILE A 60 17.21 15.79 -6.50
N GLY A 61 18.23 15.39 -7.28
CA GLY A 61 19.26 14.47 -6.79
C GLY A 61 20.08 15.06 -5.64
N TYR A 62 20.35 16.37 -5.72
CA TYR A 62 21.00 17.12 -4.65
C TYR A 62 20.10 17.16 -3.39
N VAL A 63 18.85 17.60 -3.52
CA VAL A 63 17.87 17.66 -2.41
C VAL A 63 17.66 16.30 -1.76
N LEU A 64 17.57 15.21 -2.53
CA LEU A 64 17.45 13.85 -1.99
C LEU A 64 18.68 13.44 -1.17
N ASN A 65 19.88 13.83 -1.58
CA ASN A 65 21.09 13.63 -0.80
C ASN A 65 21.13 14.50 0.47
N TYR A 66 20.48 15.66 0.50
CA TYR A 66 20.33 16.40 1.76
C TYR A 66 19.32 15.75 2.70
N LEU A 67 18.26 15.16 2.15
CA LEU A 67 17.18 14.56 2.93
C LEU A 67 17.59 13.24 3.58
N LEU A 68 18.39 12.43 2.88
CA LEU A 68 18.96 11.19 3.36
C LEU A 68 20.44 11.20 2.99
N TYR A 69 21.26 11.82 3.84
CA TYR A 69 22.66 12.11 3.54
C TYR A 69 23.54 10.87 3.66
N THR A 70 23.39 10.17 4.78
CA THR A 70 24.21 9.01 5.12
C THR A 70 23.61 7.71 4.58
N ALA A 71 24.47 6.70 4.37
CA ALA A 71 24.02 5.37 4.01
C ALA A 71 23.07 4.76 5.07
N SER A 72 23.29 5.07 6.35
CA SER A 72 22.42 4.66 7.46
C SER A 72 21.02 5.27 7.38
N GLU A 73 20.89 6.54 7.01
CA GLU A 73 19.58 7.19 6.83
C GLU A 73 18.82 6.59 5.64
N LYS A 74 19.51 6.37 4.52
CA LYS A 74 18.95 5.69 3.34
C LYS A 74 18.45 4.29 3.69
N LEU A 75 19.25 3.53 4.46
CA LEU A 75 18.88 2.19 4.93
C LEU A 75 17.68 2.25 5.88
N ALA A 76 17.68 3.15 6.86
CA ALA A 76 16.60 3.30 7.82
C ALA A 76 15.28 3.65 7.13
N ALA A 77 15.29 4.58 6.17
CA ALA A 77 14.12 4.92 5.35
C ALA A 77 13.61 3.72 4.56
N ALA A 78 14.51 2.92 3.96
CA ALA A 78 14.14 1.70 3.26
C ALA A 78 13.49 0.66 4.20
N VAL A 79 14.04 0.46 5.40
CA VAL A 79 13.48 -0.45 6.41
C VAL A 79 12.10 0.02 6.87
N MET A 80 11.91 1.32 7.11
CA MET A 80 10.60 1.89 7.46
C MET A 80 9.57 1.69 6.36
N LEU A 81 9.96 1.91 5.10
CA LEU A 81 9.11 1.66 3.93
C LEU A 81 8.70 0.19 3.85
N LEU A 82 9.65 -0.74 4.05
CA LEU A 82 9.37 -2.17 4.07
C LEU A 82 8.43 -2.56 5.22
N ALA A 83 8.63 -2.00 6.42
CA ALA A 83 7.74 -2.24 7.56
C ALA A 83 6.28 -1.81 7.29
N LEU A 84 6.07 -0.82 6.42
CA LEU A 84 4.74 -0.39 5.97
C LEU A 84 4.15 -1.29 4.87
N ILE A 85 4.97 -1.74 3.92
CA ILE A 85 4.50 -2.49 2.74
C ILE A 85 4.33 -3.99 3.04
N VAL A 86 5.25 -4.59 3.81
CA VAL A 86 5.27 -6.04 4.06
C VAL A 86 3.98 -6.56 4.70
N PRO A 87 3.40 -5.92 5.75
CA PRO A 87 2.14 -6.37 6.33
C PRO A 87 0.99 -6.39 5.31
N ASP A 88 0.93 -5.38 4.44
CA ASP A 88 -0.09 -5.25 3.40
C ASP A 88 0.05 -6.33 2.32
N ILE A 89 1.27 -6.69 1.93
CA ILE A 89 1.54 -7.82 1.03
C ILE A 89 1.09 -9.13 1.69
N ILE A 90 1.39 -9.34 2.97
CA ILE A 90 0.95 -10.53 3.71
C ILE A 90 -0.58 -10.62 3.74
N TYR A 91 -1.27 -9.50 4.01
CA TYR A 91 -2.74 -9.44 3.98
C TYR A 91 -3.32 -9.67 2.59
N TRP A 92 -2.64 -9.21 1.54
CA TRP A 92 -3.03 -9.46 0.15
C TRP A 92 -3.01 -10.95 -0.19
N ILE A 93 -1.93 -11.64 0.20
CA ILE A 93 -1.72 -13.07 -0.06
C ILE A 93 -2.68 -13.92 0.77
N ARG A 94 -2.77 -13.66 2.08
CA ARG A 94 -3.68 -14.39 2.99
C ARG A 94 -5.15 -14.14 2.62
N GLY A 95 -5.45 -12.94 2.12
CA GLY A 95 -6.81 -12.52 1.79
C GLY A 95 -7.71 -12.35 3.01
N SER A 96 -7.13 -12.35 4.21
CA SER A 96 -7.79 -11.95 5.45
C SER A 96 -7.09 -10.69 5.95
N GLN A 97 -7.89 -9.70 6.30
CA GLN A 97 -7.43 -8.54 7.06
C GLN A 97 -8.07 -8.68 8.45
N PRO A 98 -7.31 -8.60 9.55
CA PRO A 98 -7.93 -8.51 10.86
C PRO A 98 -8.90 -7.34 10.83
N GLY A 99 -10.15 -7.58 11.22
CA GLY A 99 -11.18 -6.54 11.24
C GLY A 99 -10.63 -5.32 11.95
N ARG A 100 -10.77 -4.14 11.34
CA ARG A 100 -10.34 -2.91 12.00
C ARG A 100 -11.13 -2.82 13.30
N GLY A 101 -10.46 -2.68 14.45
CA GLY A 101 -11.13 -2.61 15.75
C GLY A 101 -12.20 -1.49 15.85
N SER A 102 -12.16 -0.53 14.93
CA SER A 102 -13.14 0.54 14.73
C SER A 102 -14.43 0.11 13.99
N GLU A 103 -14.57 -1.14 13.53
CA GLU A 103 -15.81 -1.69 12.95
C GLU A 103 -16.67 -2.43 13.99
N LYS A 104 -16.44 -2.24 15.30
CA LYS A 104 -17.29 -2.74 16.39
C LYS A 104 -18.17 -1.64 16.96
#